data_AF-A0A2J4PCT2-F1
#
_entry.id   AF-A0A2J4PCT2-F1
#
_cell.length_a   1.000
_cell.length_b   1.000
_cell.length_c   1.000
_cell.angle_alpha   90.00
_cell.angle_beta   90.00
_cell.angle_gamma   90.00
#
_symmetry.space_group_name_H-M   'P 1'
#
loop_
_entity.id
_entity.type
_entity.pdbx_description
1 polymer ?
#
loop_
_entity_poly.entity_id
_entity_poly.type
_entity_poly.pdbx_seq_one_letter_code
_entity_poly.pdbx_strand_id
1 'polypeptide(L)' 'MSTTLTFNFQHRSLVPFAHDYAHGDSEPWHQHDCAQLLHILSGVVRVETAHGYWVVPPGRGVWLPAGTPHTLR' A
#
# COMPACT_ATOMS: atom_id res chain seq x y z
N MET A 1 -3.92 -3.28 14.52
CA MET A 1 -4.59 -4.53 14.12
C MET A 1 -4.52 -4.59 12.60
N SER A 2 -3.86 -5.59 12.00
CA SER A 2 -3.88 -5.75 10.53
C SER A 2 -5.28 -6.19 10.12
N THR A 3 -6.04 -5.26 9.55
CA THR A 3 -7.27 -5.61 8.84
C THR A 3 -6.85 -6.31 7.54
N THR A 4 -6.82 -7.63 7.53
CA THR A 4 -6.65 -8.37 6.27
C THR A 4 -7.96 -8.23 5.50
N LEU A 5 -8.06 -7.19 4.67
CA LEU A 5 -9.15 -7.04 3.72
C LEU A 5 -8.85 -7.95 2.52
N THR A 6 -9.68 -8.95 2.32
CA THR A 6 -9.58 -9.80 1.13
C THR A 6 -10.19 -9.08 -0.06
N PHE A 7 -9.36 -8.61 -0.99
CA PHE A 7 -9.81 -8.07 -2.27
C PHE A 7 -10.10 -9.22 -3.25
N ASN A 8 -11.27 -9.20 -3.89
CA ASN A 8 -11.64 -10.19 -4.92
C ASN A 8 -11.64 -9.52 -6.30
N PHE A 9 -10.74 -9.97 -7.17
CA PHE A 9 -10.58 -9.45 -8.53
C PHE A 9 -11.25 -10.30 -9.62
N GLN A 10 -11.89 -11.43 -9.28
CA GLN A 10 -12.49 -12.37 -10.24
C GLN A 10 -13.57 -11.75 -11.14
N HIS A 11 -14.31 -10.76 -10.60
CA HIS A 11 -15.37 -10.05 -11.32
C HIS A 11 -15.19 -8.52 -11.28
N ARG A 12 -14.07 -8.04 -10.74
CA ARG A 12 -13.75 -6.61 -10.59
C ARG A 12 -12.29 -6.40 -10.90
N SER A 13 -11.99 -5.80 -12.06
CA SER A 13 -10.61 -5.56 -12.49
C SER A 13 -9.89 -4.51 -11.65
N LEU A 14 -10.61 -3.72 -10.85
CA LEU A 14 -10.08 -2.68 -9.97
C LEU A 14 -10.94 -2.56 -8.71
N VAL A 15 -10.31 -2.44 -7.55
CA VAL A 15 -10.98 -2.16 -6.27
C VAL A 15 -10.38 -0.89 -5.67
N PRO A 16 -11.15 0.22 -5.58
CA PRO A 16 -10.69 1.39 -4.85
C PRO A 16 -10.83 1.14 -3.35
N PHE A 17 -9.80 1.49 -2.60
CA PHE A 17 -9.77 1.40 -1.15
C PHE A 17 -9.08 2.64 -0.58
N ALA A 18 -9.63 3.17 0.52
CA ALA A 18 -9.07 4.30 1.25
C ALA A 18 -8.96 3.91 2.72
N HIS A 19 -7.84 4.27 3.34
CA HIS A 19 -7.56 4.01 4.74
C HIS A 19 -6.83 5.20 5.34
N ASP A 20 -7.23 5.60 6.54
CA ASP A 20 -6.57 6.64 7.31
C ASP A 20 -5.62 5.98 8.32
N TYR A 21 -4.33 6.28 8.19
CA TYR A 21 -3.31 5.85 9.15
C TYR A 21 -3.04 6.97 10.16
N ALA A 22 -3.03 6.65 11.44
CA ALA A 22 -2.55 7.55 12.48
C ALA A 22 -1.01 7.64 12.42
N HIS A 23 -0.47 8.71 13.01
CA HIS A 23 0.98 8.86 13.10
C HIS A 23 1.62 7.68 13.84
N GLY A 24 2.59 7.01 13.19
CA GLY A 24 3.29 5.87 13.75
C GLY A 24 2.63 4.52 13.47
N ASP A 25 1.46 4.51 12.82
CA ASP A 25 0.89 3.28 12.28
C ASP A 25 1.83 2.66 11.25
N SER A 26 1.74 1.34 11.13
CA SER A 26 2.50 0.60 10.12
C SER A 26 1.76 -0.64 9.70
N GLU A 27 2.03 -1.04 8.47
CA GLU A 27 1.67 -2.36 7.97
C GLU A 27 2.94 -3.20 7.92
N PRO A 28 3.00 -4.32 8.66
CA PRO A 28 4.18 -5.18 8.65
C PRO A 28 4.43 -5.74 7.24
N TRP A 29 5.61 -6.30 7.03
CA TRP A 29 6.00 -6.93 5.76
C TRP A 29 4.92 -7.89 5.24
N HIS A 30 4.44 -7.63 4.03
CA HIS A 30 3.41 -8.42 3.36
C HIS A 30 3.52 -8.27 1.83
N GLN A 31 2.70 -9.03 1.10
CA GLN A 31 2.58 -8.96 -0.35
C GLN A 31 1.19 -9.45 -0.79
N HIS A 32 0.79 -9.06 -2.01
CA HIS A 32 -0.49 -9.44 -2.60
C HIS A 32 -0.28 -10.04 -4.00
N ASP A 33 -1.24 -10.81 -4.49
CA ASP A 33 -1.23 -11.42 -5.84
C ASP A 33 -1.66 -10.45 -6.95
N CYS A 34 -2.12 -9.25 -6.59
CA CYS A 34 -2.45 -8.15 -7.48
C CYS A 34 -1.43 -7.00 -7.39
N ALA A 35 -1.36 -6.18 -8.43
CA ALA A 35 -0.65 -4.91 -8.35
C ALA A 35 -1.46 -3.88 -7.55
N GLN A 36 -0.76 -3.01 -6.83
CA GLN A 36 -1.36 -1.99 -5.97
C GLN A 36 -0.83 -0.60 -6.33
N LEU A 37 -1.73 0.36 -6.52
CA LEU A 37 -1.39 1.78 -6.63
C LEU A 37 -1.69 2.47 -5.30
N LEU A 38 -0.65 2.90 -4.60
CA LEU A 38 -0.78 3.77 -3.43
C LEU A 38 -0.79 5.22 -3.89
N HIS A 39 -1.80 5.99 -3.47
CA HIS A 39 -1.89 7.42 -3.71
C HIS A 39 -2.20 8.15 -2.40
N ILE A 40 -1.33 9.08 -2.01
CA ILE A 40 -1.43 9.75 -0.70
C ILE A 40 -2.21 11.05 -0.86
N LEU A 41 -3.32 11.16 -0.12
CA LEU A 41 -4.17 12.35 -0.10
C LEU A 41 -3.67 13.42 0.88
N SER A 42 -3.15 13.00 2.03
CA SER A 42 -2.59 13.85 3.07
C SER A 42 -1.57 13.09 3.93
N GLY A 43 -0.66 13.81 4.58
CA GLY A 43 0.41 13.18 5.37
C GLY A 43 1.54 12.65 4.49
N VAL A 44 2.31 11.69 4.99
CA VAL A 44 3.43 11.06 4.28
C VAL A 44 3.46 9.58 4.65
N VAL A 45 3.66 8.72 3.65
CA VAL A 45 3.89 7.28 3.85
C VAL A 45 5.27 6.92 3.33
N ARG A 46 6.00 6.09 4.07
CA ARG A 46 7.21 5.41 3.62
C ARG A 46 6.85 4.00 3.19
N VAL A 47 7.09 3.71 1.91
CA VAL A 47 7.00 2.36 1.35
C VAL A 47 8.40 1.78 1.34
N GLU A 48 8.59 0.62 1.96
CA GLU A 48 9.87 -0.07 1.99
C GLU A 48 9.75 -1.44 1.34
N THR A 49 10.73 -1.80 0.51
CA THR A 49 10.87 -3.10 -0.16
C THR A 49 12.29 -3.63 0.05
N ALA A 50 12.58 -4.85 -0.39
CA ALA A 50 13.94 -5.39 -0.37
C ALA A 50 14.96 -4.54 -1.16
N HIS A 51 14.50 -3.67 -2.08
CA HIS A 51 15.36 -2.83 -2.91
C HIS A 51 15.60 -1.42 -2.34
N GLY A 52 14.95 -1.06 -1.24
CA GLY A 52 15.06 0.26 -0.61
C GLY A 52 13.71 0.81 -0.18
N TYR A 53 13.70 2.10 0.18
CA TYR A 53 12.49 2.79 0.63
C TYR A 53 12.23 4.08 -0.16
N TRP A 54 10.95 4.41 -0.29
CA TRP A 54 10.45 5.62 -0.93
C TRP A 54 9.53 6.36 0.02
N VAL A 55 9.79 7.66 0.18
CA VAL A 55 8.90 8.57 0.89
C VAL A 55 7.90 9.13 -0.11
N VAL A 56 6.62 8.91 0.14
CA VAL A 56 5.50 9.24 -0.74
C VAL A 56 4.71 10.40 -0.13
N PRO A 57 4.95 11.65 -0.59
CA PRO A 57 4.19 12.82 -0.15
C PRO A 57 2.83 12.93 -0.87
N PRO A 58 1.96 13.86 -0.45
CA PRO A 58 0.66 14.08 -1.09
C PRO A 58 0.80 14.46 -2.56
N GLY A 59 -0.15 14.01 -3.39
CA GLY A 59 -0.15 14.26 -4.83
C GLY A 59 0.86 13.42 -5.63
N ARG A 60 1.52 12.46 -4.96
CA ARG A 60 2.32 11.40 -5.60
C ARG A 60 1.72 10.04 -5.30
N GLY A 61 2.11 9.06 -6.10
CA GLY A 61 1.76 7.67 -5.88
C GLY A 61 2.91 6.72 -6.16
N VAL A 62 2.79 5.50 -5.65
CA VAL A 62 3.72 4.40 -5.88
C VAL A 62 2.95 3.23 -6.45
N TRP A 63 3.46 2.68 -7.55
CA TRP A 63 2.98 1.45 -8.15
C TRP A 63 3.79 0.28 -7.58
N LEU A 64 3.12 -0.63 -6.89
CA LEU A 64 3.66 -1.87 -6.37
C LEU A 64 3.22 -3.02 -7.28
N PRO A 65 4.15 -3.66 -8.03
CA PRO A 65 3.83 -4.85 -8.79
C PRO A 65 3.33 -6.00 -7.90
N ALA A 66 2.52 -6.89 -8.47
CA ALA A 66 2.08 -8.11 -7.79
C ALA A 66 3.28 -8.91 -7.27
N GLY A 67 3.14 -9.48 -6.07
CA GLY A 67 4.16 -10.28 -5.42
C GLY A 67 5.39 -9.49 -4.92
N THR A 68 5.30 -8.16 -4.82
CA THR A 68 6.37 -7.33 -4.23
C THR A 68 6.24 -7.34 -2.70
N PRO A 69 7.16 -7.93 -1.93
CA PRO A 69 7.17 -7.80 -0.48
C PRO A 69 7.43 -6.35 -0.08
N HIS A 70 6.56 -5.79 0.75
CA HIS A 70 6.68 -4.41 1.21
C HIS A 70 6.10 -4.21 2.62
N THR A 71 6.49 -3.10 3.25
CA THR A 71 5.94 -2.60 4.52
C THR A 71 5.63 -1.10 4.37
N LEU A 72 4.59 -0.63 5.07
CA LEU A 72 4.16 0.76 5.08
C LEU A 72 4.36 1.36 6.48
N ARG A 73 4.80 2.62 6.54
CA ARG A 73 4.94 3.40 7.78
C ARG A 73 4.69 4.88 7.55
#